data_AF-A0A3P7HM06-F1
#
_entry.id   AF-A0A3P7HM06-F1
#
_cell.length_a   1.000
_cell.length_b   1.000
_cell.length_c   1.000
_cell.angle_alpha   90.00
_cell.angle_beta   90.00
_cell.angle_gamma   90.00
#
_symmetry.space_group_name_H-M   'P 1'
#
loop_
_entity.id
_entity.type
_entity.pdbx_description
1 polymer ?
#
loop_
_entity_poly.entity_id
_entity_poly.type
_entity_poly.pdbx_seq_one_letter_code
_entity_poly.pdbx_strand_id
1 'polypeptide(L)'
;MYSSVLMVLRAFILSVHCSRPRVPEGMEIYLVGARGRWPFDSKQILPTHGAVVEYSCRKDDHRIEGPKYTFCIDGAWSPEETPICTKMTHDLIPPSWLFYKP
;
A
#
# COMPACT_ATOMS: atom_id res chain seq x y z
N MET A 1 -41.68 -20.39 22.94
CA MET A 1 -41.48 -19.52 21.77
C MET A 1 -40.44 -18.41 22.01
N TYR A 2 -39.27 -18.71 22.60
CA TYR A 2 -38.20 -17.70 22.83
C TYR A 2 -36.78 -18.20 22.47
N SER A 3 -36.67 -19.31 21.72
CA SER A 3 -35.36 -19.92 21.44
C SER A 3 -34.89 -19.73 19.99
N SER A 4 -35.78 -19.43 19.05
CA SER A 4 -35.45 -19.35 17.62
C SER A 4 -34.90 -17.98 17.16
N VAL A 5 -35.18 -16.90 17.91
CA VAL A 5 -34.73 -15.53 17.56
C VAL A 5 -33.27 -15.29 18.00
N LEU A 6 -32.82 -15.95 19.07
CA LEU A 6 -31.45 -15.81 19.59
C LEU A 6 -30.38 -16.44 18.67
N MET A 7 -30.78 -17.30 17.74
CA MET A 7 -29.89 -17.99 16.79
C MET A 7 -29.69 -17.22 15.47
N VAL A 8 -30.37 -16.09 15.26
CA VAL A 8 -30.16 -15.21 14.08
C VAL A 8 -29.19 -14.06 14.41
N LEU A 9 -28.95 -13.77 15.69
CA LEU A 9 -27.99 -12.76 16.16
C LEU A 9 -26.56 -13.28 16.28
N ARG A 10 -26.25 -14.43 15.68
CA ARG A 10 -24.87 -14.75 15.30
C ARG A 10 -24.65 -14.18 13.92
N ALA A 11 -24.57 -12.86 13.85
CA ALA A 11 -23.91 -12.20 12.74
C ALA A 11 -22.52 -12.84 12.66
N PHE A 12 -22.33 -13.76 11.70
CA PHE A 12 -21.01 -14.13 11.26
C PHE A 12 -20.41 -12.82 10.75
N ILE A 13 -19.66 -12.12 11.60
CA ILE A 13 -18.80 -11.03 11.17
C ILE A 13 -17.84 -11.72 10.22
N LEU A 14 -18.17 -11.69 8.92
CA LEU A 14 -17.32 -12.22 7.88
C LEU A 14 -16.09 -11.32 7.92
N SER A 15 -15.03 -11.77 8.58
CA SER A 15 -13.79 -11.02 8.64
C SER A 15 -13.24 -11.01 7.22
N VAL A 16 -13.43 -9.89 6.54
CA VAL A 16 -12.98 -9.72 5.16
C VAL A 16 -11.50 -9.39 5.20
N HIS A 17 -10.72 -10.24 4.56
CA HIS A 17 -9.27 -10.09 4.45
C HIS A 17 -8.89 -9.80 3.01
N CYS A 18 -7.89 -8.95 2.82
CA CYS A 18 -7.31 -8.72 1.51
C CYS A 18 -6.30 -9.81 1.17
N SER A 19 -6.25 -10.17 -0.12
CA SER A 19 -5.17 -10.99 -0.66
C SER A 19 -3.87 -10.20 -0.71
N ARG A 20 -2.75 -10.81 -1.12
CA ARG A 20 -1.51 -10.05 -1.37
C ARG A 20 -1.74 -9.04 -2.52
N PRO A 21 -1.41 -7.74 -2.37
CA PRO A 21 -1.58 -6.77 -3.44
C PRO A 21 -0.66 -7.07 -4.61
N ARG A 22 -0.99 -6.54 -5.79
CA ARG A 22 -0.14 -6.61 -6.98
C ARG A 22 1.13 -5.78 -6.73
N VAL A 23 2.30 -6.36 -6.99
CA VAL A 23 3.59 -5.67 -6.85
C VAL A 23 4.19 -5.46 -8.25
N PRO A 24 4.33 -4.22 -8.70
CA PRO A 24 5.01 -3.88 -9.95
C PRO A 24 6.48 -4.32 -9.96
N GLU A 25 7.06 -4.45 -11.15
CA GLU A 25 8.47 -4.76 -11.30
C GLU A 25 9.34 -3.66 -10.66
N GLY A 26 10.44 -4.06 -10.01
CA GLY A 26 11.35 -3.11 -9.37
C GLY A 26 10.85 -2.52 -8.05
N MET A 27 9.72 -3.00 -7.53
CA MET A 27 9.16 -2.57 -6.25
C MET A 27 9.26 -3.63 -5.16
N GLU A 28 9.17 -3.14 -3.92
CA GLU A 28 8.96 -3.87 -2.70
C GLU A 28 7.77 -3.26 -1.95
N ILE A 29 7.14 -4.06 -1.09
CA ILE A 29 5.96 -3.65 -0.33
C ILE A 29 6.18 -3.85 1.16
N TYR A 30 5.65 -2.92 1.94
CA TYR A 30 5.73 -2.92 3.40
C TYR A 30 4.35 -2.78 4.03
N LEU A 31 4.05 -3.62 5.02
CA LEU A 31 2.87 -3.45 5.87
C LEU A 31 3.13 -2.32 6.85
N VAL A 32 2.27 -1.30 6.82
CA VAL A 32 2.33 -0.16 7.74
C VAL A 32 1.48 -0.47 8.97
N GLY A 33 2.07 -0.33 10.14
CA GLY A 33 1.40 -0.45 11.43
C GLY A 33 1.83 0.66 12.39
N ALA A 34 1.27 0.66 13.60
CA ALA A 34 1.52 1.72 14.58
C ALA A 34 3.00 1.88 14.98
N ARG A 35 3.81 0.82 14.84
CA ARG A 35 5.24 0.80 15.18
C ARG A 35 6.16 1.03 13.97
N GLY A 36 5.62 1.44 12.82
CA GLY A 36 6.37 1.67 11.59
C GLY A 36 5.97 0.70 10.48
N ARG A 37 6.91 0.37 9.60
CA ARG A 37 6.67 -0.45 8.40
C ARG A 37 7.51 -1.72 8.42
N TRP A 38 6.93 -2.83 7.99
CA TRP A 38 7.58 -4.15 7.97
C TRP A 38 7.54 -4.76 6.57
N PRO A 39 8.60 -5.44 6.12
CA PRO A 39 8.59 -6.13 4.83
C PRO A 39 7.38 -7.06 4.73
N PHE A 40 6.59 -6.93 3.66
CA PHE A 40 5.45 -7.79 3.42
C PHE A 40 5.88 -8.94 2.51
N ASP A 41 6.63 -9.89 3.04
CA ASP A 41 7.19 -11.04 2.32
C ASP A 41 6.29 -12.29 2.39
N SER A 42 5.61 -12.50 3.51
CA SER A 42 4.79 -13.69 3.75
C SER A 42 3.41 -13.62 3.07
N LYS A 43 3.03 -14.69 2.38
CA LYS A 43 1.68 -14.90 1.83
C LYS A 43 0.66 -15.35 2.89
N GLN A 44 1.13 -15.76 4.07
CA GLN A 44 0.26 -16.22 5.15
C GLN A 44 -0.35 -15.05 5.95
N ILE A 45 0.20 -13.86 5.82
CA ILE A 45 -0.37 -12.65 6.42
C ILE A 45 -1.57 -12.24 5.59
N LEU A 46 -2.74 -12.22 6.22
CA LEU A 46 -4.01 -11.82 5.63
C LEU A 46 -4.43 -10.49 6.26
N PRO A 47 -4.18 -9.35 5.59
CA PRO A 47 -4.52 -8.04 6.14
C PRO A 47 -6.04 -7.86 6.23
N THR A 48 -6.52 -7.33 7.35
CA THR A 48 -7.93 -6.99 7.54
C THR A 48 -8.27 -5.64 6.92
N HIS A 49 -9.56 -5.34 6.82
CA HIS A 49 -10.03 -3.98 6.50
C HIS A 49 -9.27 -2.91 7.32
N GLY A 50 -8.88 -1.83 6.64
CA GLY A 50 -8.10 -0.73 7.19
C GLY A 50 -6.58 -0.94 7.19
N ALA A 51 -6.09 -2.15 6.85
CA ALA A 51 -4.66 -2.38 6.70
C ALA A 51 -4.07 -1.55 5.54
N VAL A 52 -2.83 -1.12 5.72
CA VAL A 52 -2.14 -0.23 4.78
C VAL A 52 -0.86 -0.89 4.29
N VAL A 53 -0.64 -0.85 2.98
CA VAL A 53 0.60 -1.27 2.35
C VAL A 53 1.25 -0.07 1.67
N GLU A 54 2.54 0.12 1.94
CA GLU A 54 3.41 1.10 1.29
C GLU A 54 4.24 0.44 0.20
N TYR A 55 4.25 1.03 -0.99
CA TYR A 55 5.16 0.68 -2.07
C TYR A 55 6.49 1.42 -1.90
N SER A 56 7.60 0.74 -2.22
CA SER A 56 8.94 1.32 -2.28
C SER A 56 9.67 0.85 -3.53
N CYS A 57 10.43 1.75 -4.15
CA CYS A 57 11.36 1.35 -5.20
C CYS A 57 12.55 0.58 -4.59
N ARG A 58 13.01 -0.46 -5.29
CA ARG A 58 14.20 -1.23 -4.92
C ARG A 58 15.50 -0.45 -5.11
N LYS A 59 15.48 0.51 -6.04
CA LYS A 59 16.64 1.33 -6.38
C LYS A 59 16.47 2.71 -5.78
N ASP A 60 17.51 3.19 -5.11
CA ASP A 60 17.49 4.49 -4.43
C ASP A 60 17.47 5.68 -5.41
N ASP A 61 17.92 5.49 -6.66
CA ASP A 61 17.90 6.49 -7.72
C ASP A 61 16.56 6.53 -8.48
N HIS A 62 15.50 5.89 -7.97
CA HIS A 62 14.17 5.88 -8.59
C HIS A 62 13.15 6.53 -7.66
N ARG A 63 12.21 7.27 -8.25
CA ARG A 63 11.04 7.82 -7.58
C ARG A 63 9.78 7.05 -7.94
N ILE A 64 8.87 7.02 -6.99
CA ILE A 64 7.54 6.47 -7.17
C ILE A 64 6.69 7.50 -7.91
N GLU A 65 6.05 7.08 -9.00
CA GLU A 65 5.00 7.82 -9.69
C GLU A 65 3.67 7.06 -9.52
N GLY A 66 2.64 7.76 -9.06
CA GLY A 66 1.34 7.17 -8.73
C GLY A 66 1.12 6.91 -7.23
N PRO A 67 0.19 6.00 -6.86
CA PRO A 67 -0.22 5.82 -5.48
C PRO A 67 0.84 5.07 -4.66
N LYS A 68 1.51 5.79 -3.76
CA LYS A 68 2.52 5.22 -2.85
C LYS A 68 1.92 4.24 -1.82
N TYR A 69 0.64 4.42 -1.48
CA TYR A 69 -0.05 3.60 -0.49
C TYR A 69 -1.29 2.96 -1.09
N THR A 70 -1.62 1.75 -0.62
CA THR A 70 -2.87 1.07 -0.91
C THR A 70 -3.49 0.55 0.38
N PHE A 71 -4.82 0.64 0.46
CA PHE A 71 -5.61 0.35 1.65
C PHE A 71 -6.48 -0.88 1.42
N CYS A 72 -6.56 -1.76 2.39
CA CYS A 72 -7.50 -2.88 2.37
C CYS A 72 -8.90 -2.36 2.72
N ILE A 73 -9.81 -2.31 1.75
CA ILE A 73 -11.19 -1.86 1.91
C ILE A 73 -12.09 -3.02 1.45
N ASP A 74 -12.89 -3.56 2.38
CA ASP A 74 -13.81 -4.69 2.15
C ASP A 74 -13.22 -5.86 1.33
N GLY A 75 -11.96 -6.22 1.60
CA GLY A 75 -11.26 -7.33 0.94
C GLY A 75 -10.59 -7.00 -0.39
N ALA A 76 -10.77 -5.77 -0.88
CA ALA A 76 -10.09 -5.26 -2.06
C ALA A 76 -9.03 -4.20 -1.69
N TRP A 77 -7.99 -4.11 -2.50
CA TRP A 77 -6.99 -3.05 -2.38
C TRP A 77 -7.45 -1.80 -3.12
N SER A 78 -7.37 -0.65 -2.46
CA SER A 78 -7.77 0.65 -3.00
C SER A 78 -6.66 1.70 -2.79
N PRO A 79 -6.24 2.45 -3.83
CA PRO A 79 -6.69 2.32 -5.22
C PRO A 79 -6.24 0.99 -5.85
N GLU A 80 -6.96 0.56 -6.91
CA GLU A 80 -6.60 -0.63 -7.71
C GLU A 80 -5.35 -0.39 -8.57
N GLU A 81 -5.11 0.87 -8.93
CA GLU A 81 -3.92 1.31 -9.64
C GLU A 81 -2.66 1.02 -8.83
N THR A 82 -1.63 0.50 -9.50
CA THR A 82 -0.31 0.28 -8.90
C THR A 82 0.66 1.35 -9.36
N PRO A 83 1.55 1.85 -8.49
CA PRO A 83 2.52 2.86 -8.88
C PRO A 83 3.63 2.29 -9.78
N ILE A 84 4.46 3.15 -10.34
CA ILE A 84 5.66 2.77 -11.10
C ILE A 84 6.93 3.43 -10.54
N CYS A 85 8.08 2.81 -10.76
CA CYS A 85 9.37 3.36 -10.37
C CYS A 85 10.06 3.98 -11.58
N THR A 86 10.20 5.29 -11.56
CA THR A 86 10.83 6.07 -12.63
C THR A 86 12.18 6.57 -12.15
N LYS A 87 13.22 6.38 -12.97
CA LYS A 87 14.57 6.85 -12.63
C LYS A 87 14.55 8.36 -12.39
N MET A 88 15.06 8.78 -11.24
CA MET A 88 15.32 10.18 -10.97
C MET A 88 16.46 10.62 -11.89
N THR A 89 16.12 11.31 -12.95
CA THR A 89 17.05 12.24 -13.59
C THR A 89 16.98 13.52 -12.79
N HIS A 90 18.14 14.06 -12.40
CA HIS A 90 18.19 15.45 -11.98
C HIS A 90 17.55 16.28 -13.10
N ASP A 91 16.55 17.10 -12.75
CA ASP A 91 16.03 18.07 -13.70
C ASP A 91 17.23 18.84 -14.26
N LEU A 92 17.25 19.08 -15.57
CA LEU A 92 18.23 20.00 -16.15
C LEU A 92 18.13 21.28 -15.32
N ILE A 93 19.11 21.56 -14.45
CA ILE A 93 19.15 22.83 -13.72
C ILE A 93 19.10 23.88 -14.81
N PRO A 94 18.04 24.69 -14.89
CA PRO A 94 18.00 25.76 -15.86
C PRO A 94 19.25 26.60 -15.62
N PRO A 95 20.03 26.96 -16.65
CA PRO A 95 21.26 27.75 -16.45
C PRO A 95 21.03 29.01 -15.60
N SER A 96 19.81 29.55 -15.58
CA SER A 96 19.39 30.67 -14.74
C SER A 96 19.55 30.44 -13.22
N TRP A 97 19.46 29.20 -12.74
CA TRP A 97 19.63 28.86 -11.32
C TRP A 97 21.11 28.75 -10.90
N LEU A 98 22.04 28.59 -11.85
CA LEU A 98 23.48 28.60 -11.57
C LEU A 98 24.03 30.01 -11.27
N PHE A 99 23.23 31.05 -11.51
CA PHE A 99 23.63 32.45 -11.34
C PHE A 99 22.95 33.17 -10.17
N TYR A 100 22.19 32.47 -9.32
CA TYR A 100 21.69 33.10 -8.10
C TYR A 100 22.84 33.31 -7.12
N LYS A 101 23.45 34.49 -7.21
CA LYS A 101 24.48 34.97 -6.30
C LYS A 101 23.79 35.92 -5.31
N PRO A 102 23.67 35.56 -4.02
CA PRO A 102 23.10 36.44 -3.00
C PRO A 102 23.96 37.69 -2.77
#